data_AF-A0A7C6BPG4-F1
#
_entry.id   AF-A0A7C6BPG4-F1
#
_cell.length_a   1.000
_cell.length_b   1.000
_cell.length_c   1.000
_cell.angle_alpha   90.00
_cell.angle_beta   90.00
_cell.angle_gamma   90.00
#
_symmetry.space_group_name_H-M   'P 1'
#
loop_
_entity.id
_entity.type
_entity.pdbx_description
1 polymer ?
#
loop_
_entity_poly.entity_id
_entity_poly.type
_entity_poly.pdbx_seq_one_letter_code
_entity_poly.pdbx_strand_id
1 'polypeptide(L)'
;MSKMNKLATVLDEIAEVGKTLITCGEDLMRAAANIRECFATDESSASSSARIVQESEPIPVSSKAYTKEDVRALLANLSQSGFRNEAKALVRKYSNSGSLSDILPEKYAELVAEAEALHG
;
A
#
# COMPACT_ATOMS: atom_id res chain seq x y z
N MET A 1 30.21 5.87 -33.66
CA MET A 1 28.76 5.96 -33.99
C MET A 1 27.91 4.84 -33.38
N SER A 2 28.31 3.57 -33.42
CA SER A 2 27.49 2.43 -32.92
C SER A 2 27.00 2.52 -31.46
N LYS A 3 27.76 3.14 -30.55
CA LYS A 3 27.38 3.29 -29.12
C LYS A 3 26.22 4.27 -28.90
N MET A 4 26.19 5.40 -29.62
CA MET A 4 25.08 6.37 -29.54
C MET A 4 23.78 5.81 -30.11
N ASN A 5 23.87 4.97 -31.14
CA ASN A 5 22.69 4.29 -31.68
C ASN A 5 22.05 3.34 -30.66
N LYS A 6 22.88 2.57 -29.93
CA LYS A 6 22.39 1.69 -28.84
C LYS A 6 21.75 2.48 -27.71
N LEU A 7 22.32 3.63 -27.35
CA LEU A 7 21.74 4.49 -26.31
C LEU A 7 20.36 5.02 -26.71
N ALA A 8 20.20 5.45 -27.96
CA ALA A 8 18.90 5.89 -28.48
C ALA A 8 17.85 4.77 -28.42
N THR A 9 18.21 3.56 -28.84
CA THR A 9 17.32 2.40 -28.77
C THR A 9 16.87 2.08 -27.34
N VAL A 10 17.80 2.10 -26.38
CA VAL A 10 17.47 1.84 -24.96
C VAL A 10 16.54 2.92 -24.39
N LEU A 11 16.72 4.19 -24.80
CA LEU A 11 15.83 5.27 -24.37
C LEU A 11 14.41 5.11 -24.93
N ASP A 12 14.29 4.70 -26.20
CA ASP A 12 12.98 4.42 -26.82
C ASP A 12 12.29 3.24 -26.14
N GLU A 13 13.03 2.18 -25.81
CA GLU A 13 12.53 1.03 -25.06
C GLU A 13 12.05 1.42 -23.66
N ILE A 14 12.81 2.24 -22.93
CA ILE A 14 12.42 2.76 -21.60
C ILE A 14 11.15 3.62 -21.71
N ALA A 15 11.06 4.47 -22.73
CA ALA A 15 9.87 5.28 -22.96
C ALA A 15 8.63 4.40 -23.21
N GLU A 16 8.79 3.30 -23.94
CA GLU A 16 7.70 2.36 -24.23
C GLU A 16 7.29 1.56 -22.98
N VAL A 17 8.26 1.10 -22.18
CA VAL A 17 7.99 0.50 -20.87
C VAL A 17 7.26 1.47 -19.96
N GLY A 18 7.63 2.75 -19.97
CA GLY A 18 6.94 3.80 -19.22
C GLY A 18 5.46 3.94 -19.61
N LYS A 19 5.16 3.98 -20.91
CA LYS A 19 3.76 4.06 -21.40
C LYS A 19 2.95 2.84 -21.01
N THR A 20 3.51 1.63 -21.20
CA THR A 20 2.81 0.38 -20.83
C THR A 20 2.53 0.30 -19.34
N LEU A 21 3.45 0.79 -18.50
CA LEU A 21 3.24 0.85 -17.04
C LEU A 21 2.13 1.83 -16.66
N ILE A 22 2.07 3.01 -17.32
CA ILE A 22 0.98 3.98 -17.11
C ILE A 22 -0.38 3.33 -17.44
N THR A 23 -0.51 2.71 -18.61
CA THR A 23 -1.75 2.05 -19.02
C THR A 23 -2.14 0.92 -18.06
N CYS A 24 -1.18 0.11 -17.62
CA CYS A 24 -1.42 -0.95 -16.64
C CYS A 24 -1.95 -0.38 -15.30
N GLY A 25 -1.38 0.74 -14.83
CA GLY A 25 -1.87 1.44 -13.65
C GLY A 25 -3.29 1.97 -13.79
N GLU A 26 -3.63 2.56 -14.94
CA GLU A 26 -4.99 3.02 -15.26
C GLU A 26 -6.00 1.88 -15.28
N ASP A 27 -5.64 0.74 -15.88
CA ASP A 27 -6.48 -0.45 -15.92
C ASP A 27 -6.70 -1.05 -14.53
N LEU A 28 -5.66 -1.08 -13.68
CA LEU A 28 -5.79 -1.53 -12.31
C LEU A 28 -6.71 -0.61 -11.49
N MET A 29 -6.60 0.71 -11.67
CA MET A 29 -7.52 1.67 -11.03
C MET A 29 -8.96 1.46 -11.50
N ARG A 30 -9.17 1.20 -12.80
CA ARG A 30 -10.50 0.91 -13.34
C ARG A 30 -11.07 -0.40 -12.78
N ALA A 31 -10.25 -1.45 -12.69
CA ALA A 31 -10.64 -2.72 -12.08
C ALA A 31 -11.01 -2.54 -10.60
N ALA A 32 -10.21 -1.78 -9.84
CA ALA A 32 -10.50 -1.48 -8.44
C ALA A 32 -11.79 -0.67 -8.27
N ALA A 33 -12.08 0.28 -9.16
CA ALA A 33 -13.33 1.03 -9.16
C ALA A 33 -14.54 0.12 -9.42
N ASN A 34 -14.44 -0.79 -10.39
CA ASN A 34 -15.48 -1.77 -10.69
C ASN A 34 -15.71 -2.73 -9.51
N ILE A 35 -14.63 -3.20 -8.88
CA ILE A 35 -14.70 -4.03 -7.68
C ILE A 35 -15.45 -3.28 -6.56
N ARG A 36 -15.07 -2.03 -6.28
CA ARG A 36 -15.76 -1.20 -5.30
C ARG A 36 -17.25 -1.05 -5.61
N GLU A 37 -17.61 -0.87 -6.88
CA GLU A 37 -19.01 -0.79 -7.32
C GLU A 37 -19.77 -2.10 -7.08
N CYS A 38 -19.15 -3.26 -7.36
CA CYS A 38 -19.74 -4.57 -7.05
C CYS A 38 -20.00 -4.79 -5.55
N PHE A 39 -19.22 -4.16 -4.68
CA PHE A 39 -19.38 -4.26 -3.22
C PHE A 39 -20.17 -3.08 -2.60
N ALA A 40 -20.56 -2.07 -3.39
CA ALA A 40 -21.29 -0.89 -2.92
C ALA A 40 -22.81 -1.08 -2.86
N THR A 41 -23.34 -2.26 -3.22
CA THR A 41 -24.74 -2.62 -2.98
C THR A 41 -24.92 -3.13 -1.56
N ASP A 42 -25.03 -2.22 -0.59
CA ASP A 42 -26.01 -2.37 0.52
C ASP A 42 -26.20 -1.16 1.45
N GLU A 43 -25.53 0.00 1.29
CA GLU A 43 -25.88 1.17 2.11
C GLU A 43 -25.81 2.47 1.31
N SER A 44 -26.94 3.16 1.35
CA SER A 44 -27.19 4.46 0.73
C SER A 44 -26.34 5.56 1.38
N SER A 45 -25.93 6.51 0.53
CA SER A 45 -25.55 7.90 0.87
C SER A 45 -24.14 8.14 1.43
N ALA A 46 -23.23 8.58 0.54
CA ALA A 46 -22.85 9.99 0.49
C ALA A 46 -21.84 10.29 -0.64
N SER A 47 -22.33 11.05 -1.62
CA SER A 47 -21.60 12.10 -2.34
C SER A 47 -20.27 11.75 -3.03
N SER A 48 -20.41 11.50 -4.33
CA SER A 48 -19.50 11.96 -5.38
C SER A 48 -19.06 13.43 -5.20
N SER A 49 -17.76 13.72 -5.27
CA SER A 49 -17.18 14.40 -6.44
C SER A 49 -15.69 14.73 -6.23
N ALA A 50 -14.94 14.47 -7.28
CA ALA A 50 -13.52 14.70 -7.47
C ALA A 50 -13.05 16.14 -7.23
N ARG A 51 -11.78 16.29 -6.85
CA ARG A 51 -10.87 17.16 -7.63
C ARG A 51 -9.40 16.76 -7.48
N ILE A 52 -8.83 16.43 -8.63
CA ILE A 52 -7.41 16.49 -8.97
C ILE A 52 -6.83 17.84 -8.49
N VAL A 53 -5.59 17.86 -7.98
CA VAL A 53 -4.51 18.79 -8.36
C VAL A 53 -3.25 18.47 -7.53
N GLN A 54 -2.28 17.94 -8.26
CA GLN A 54 -0.83 18.12 -8.15
C GLN A 54 -0.42 19.41 -7.41
N GLU A 55 0.29 19.31 -6.29
CA GLU A 55 1.30 20.32 -5.93
C GLU A 55 2.28 19.75 -4.89
N SER A 56 3.54 20.01 -5.19
CA SER A 56 4.74 19.80 -4.42
C SER A 56 4.74 20.64 -3.15
N GLU A 57 4.67 20.03 -1.96
CA GLU A 57 5.32 20.48 -0.72
C GLU A 57 5.02 19.48 0.42
N PRO A 58 5.85 19.42 1.49
CA PRO A 58 6.11 18.19 2.22
C PRO A 58 4.84 17.74 2.94
N ILE A 59 4.28 16.62 2.49
CA ILE A 59 3.10 16.02 3.10
C ILE A 59 3.45 15.75 4.57
N PRO A 60 2.80 16.42 5.55
CA PRO A 60 2.86 15.94 6.91
C PRO A 60 2.19 14.58 6.86
N VAL A 61 2.99 13.53 7.07
CA VAL A 61 2.62 12.12 7.15
C VAL A 61 1.16 11.96 7.58
N SER A 62 0.25 11.96 6.60
CA SER A 62 -1.13 11.60 6.83
C SER A 62 -1.05 10.13 7.15
N SER A 63 -1.16 9.83 8.44
CA SER A 63 -1.26 8.50 8.99
C SER A 63 -2.19 7.71 8.10
N LYS A 64 -1.64 6.87 7.21
CA LYS A 64 -2.42 5.82 6.55
C LYS A 64 -3.13 5.13 7.69
N ALA A 65 -4.43 5.34 7.79
CA ALA A 65 -5.24 4.72 8.82
C ALA A 65 -5.31 3.25 8.45
N TYR A 66 -4.32 2.48 8.89
CA TYR A 66 -4.29 1.04 8.70
C TYR A 66 -5.51 0.47 9.40
N THR A 67 -6.31 -0.30 8.66
CA THR A 67 -7.44 -1.00 9.29
C THR A 67 -6.90 -2.20 10.06
N LYS A 68 -7.67 -2.67 11.05
CA LYS A 68 -7.27 -3.83 11.85
C LYS A 68 -7.06 -5.07 10.98
N GLU A 69 -7.85 -5.20 9.91
CA GLU A 69 -7.76 -6.22 8.89
C GLU A 69 -6.42 -6.15 8.12
N ASP A 70 -6.02 -4.96 7.66
CA ASP A 70 -4.76 -4.76 6.93
C ASP A 70 -3.55 -5.17 7.78
N VAL A 71 -3.54 -4.74 9.05
CA VAL A 71 -2.46 -5.08 9.99
C VAL A 71 -2.43 -6.57 10.27
N ARG A 72 -3.60 -7.21 10.37
CA ARG A 72 -3.69 -8.66 10.58
C ARG A 72 -3.14 -9.43 9.40
N ALA A 73 -3.40 -8.97 8.17
CA ALA A 73 -2.88 -9.56 6.95
C ALA A 73 -1.35 -9.41 6.86
N LEU A 74 -0.82 -8.22 7.14
CA LEU A 74 0.63 -7.95 7.16
C LEU A 74 1.38 -8.82 8.18
N LEU A 75 0.88 -8.88 9.42
CA LEU A 75 1.48 -9.75 10.45
C LEU A 75 1.35 -11.24 10.13
N ALA A 76 0.26 -11.65 9.46
CA ALA A 76 0.11 -13.03 8.99
C ALA A 76 1.15 -13.38 7.92
N ASN A 77 1.36 -12.50 6.94
CA ASN A 77 2.42 -12.64 5.94
C ASN A 77 3.81 -12.68 6.58
N LEU A 78 4.09 -11.80 7.55
CA LEU A 78 5.34 -11.81 8.30
C LEU A 78 5.54 -13.14 9.06
N SER A 79 4.48 -13.65 9.70
CA SER A 79 4.52 -14.95 10.38
C SER A 79 4.70 -16.12 9.41
N GLN A 80 4.17 -16.05 8.19
CA GLN A 80 4.36 -17.08 7.17
C GLN A 80 5.77 -17.05 6.59
N SER A 81 6.40 -15.87 6.58
CA SER A 81 7.78 -15.66 6.12
C SER A 81 8.85 -16.15 7.11
N GLY A 82 8.44 -16.79 8.21
CA GLY A 82 9.35 -17.33 9.24
C GLY A 82 9.53 -16.43 10.47
N PHE A 83 9.08 -15.17 10.41
CA PHE A 83 9.25 -14.18 11.49
C PHE A 83 8.10 -14.20 12.50
N ARG A 84 7.54 -15.39 12.79
CA ARG A 84 6.39 -15.55 13.68
C ARG A 84 6.67 -15.08 15.11
N ASN A 85 7.89 -15.28 15.58
CA ASN A 85 8.29 -14.89 16.93
C ASN A 85 8.46 -13.37 17.03
N GLU A 86 9.09 -12.74 16.03
CA GLU A 86 9.21 -11.27 16.00
C GLU A 86 7.83 -10.62 15.85
N ALA A 87 6.97 -11.11 14.95
CA ALA A 87 5.60 -10.60 14.77
C ALA A 87 4.81 -10.63 16.10
N LYS A 88 4.94 -11.70 16.87
CA LYS A 88 4.27 -11.84 18.18
C LYS A 88 4.89 -10.93 19.25
N ALA A 89 6.20 -10.73 19.22
CA ALA A 89 6.89 -9.78 20.10
C ALA A 89 6.46 -8.34 19.81
N LEU A 90 6.33 -7.99 18.53
CA LEU A 90 5.82 -6.70 18.06
C LEU A 90 4.41 -6.44 18.57
N VAL A 91 3.48 -7.38 18.36
CA VAL A 91 2.11 -7.24 18.88
C VAL A 91 2.11 -7.08 20.40
N ARG A 92 2.96 -7.80 21.15
CA ARG A 92 3.07 -7.65 22.61
C ARG A 92 3.68 -6.32 23.06
N LYS A 93 4.53 -5.69 22.25
CA LYS A 93 5.09 -4.37 22.54
C LYS A 93 4.02 -3.28 22.48
N TYR A 94 3.06 -3.43 21.57
CA TYR A 94 1.98 -2.46 21.34
C TYR A 94 0.64 -2.84 22.00
N SER A 95 0.50 -4.06 22.55
CA SER A 95 -0.73 -4.54 23.19
C SER A 95 -0.48 -5.04 24.62
N ASN A 96 -1.38 -4.66 25.53
CA ASN A 96 -1.33 -5.13 26.93
C ASN A 96 -1.73 -6.62 27.08
N SER A 97 -2.48 -7.15 26.12
CA SER A 97 -3.01 -8.53 26.12
C SER A 97 -2.21 -9.49 25.22
N GLY A 98 -1.33 -8.95 24.36
CA GLY A 98 -0.67 -9.74 23.30
C GLY A 98 -1.56 -10.01 22.08
N SER A 99 -2.62 -9.23 21.90
CA SER A 99 -3.58 -9.36 20.80
C SER A 99 -3.72 -8.05 20.04
N LEU A 100 -3.87 -8.15 18.71
CA LEU A 100 -4.11 -7.00 17.83
C LEU A 100 -5.38 -6.23 18.18
N SER A 101 -6.34 -6.87 18.85
CA SER A 101 -7.58 -6.25 19.29
C SER A 101 -7.40 -5.16 20.35
N ASP A 102 -6.30 -5.20 21.10
CA ASP A 102 -6.02 -4.29 22.21
C ASP A 102 -5.04 -3.17 21.81
N ILE A 103 -4.76 -3.05 20.51
CA ILE A 103 -3.89 -2.02 19.95
C ILE A 103 -4.76 -0.89 19.40
N LEU A 104 -4.41 0.34 19.75
CA LEU A 104 -5.11 1.51 19.24
C LEU A 104 -4.81 1.70 17.74
N PRO A 105 -5.79 2.12 16.92
CA PRO A 105 -5.57 2.37 15.49
C PRO A 105 -4.42 3.32 15.17
N GLU A 106 -4.17 4.29 16.05
CA GLU A 106 -3.04 5.23 15.96
C GLU A 106 -1.67 4.53 15.99
N LYS A 107 -1.59 3.37 16.64
CA LYS A 107 -0.37 2.57 16.77
C LYS A 107 -0.19 1.52 15.68
N TYR A 108 -1.18 1.32 14.82
CA TYR A 108 -1.06 0.40 13.70
C TYR A 108 -0.03 0.86 12.67
N ALA A 109 0.10 2.17 12.42
CA ALA A 109 1.11 2.68 11.50
C ALA A 109 2.53 2.39 11.97
N GLU A 110 2.82 2.59 13.26
CA GLU A 110 4.12 2.27 13.86
C GLU A 110 4.39 0.75 13.83
N LEU A 111 3.38 -0.04 14.19
CA LEU A 111 3.49 -1.50 14.21
C LEU A 111 3.75 -2.07 12.81
N VAL A 112 3.06 -1.57 11.79
CA VAL A 112 3.27 -2.00 10.39
C VAL A 112 4.66 -1.61 9.91
N ALA A 113 5.13 -0.39 10.18
CA ALA A 113 6.46 0.04 9.78
C ALA A 113 7.56 -0.85 10.41
N GLU A 114 7.45 -1.19 11.70
CA GLU A 114 8.39 -2.11 12.35
C GLU A 114 8.27 -3.54 11.82
N ALA A 115 7.06 -4.00 11.48
CA ALA A 115 6.84 -5.31 10.88
C ALA A 115 7.42 -5.42 9.45
N GLU A 116 7.27 -4.38 8.63
CA GLU A 116 7.85 -4.31 7.27
C GLU A 116 9.38 -4.23 7.32
N ALA A 117 9.96 -3.51 8.28
CA ALA A 117 11.41 -3.43 8.46
C ALA A 117 12.08 -4.77 8.81
N LEU A 118 11.33 -5.76 9.31
CA LEU A 118 11.82 -7.11 9.58
C LEU A 118 11.80 -8.02 8.35
N HIS A 119 11.00 -7.68 7.33
CA HIS A 119 10.82 -8.44 6.11
C HIS A 119 11.52 -7.83 4.89
N GLY A 120 11.96 -6.57 4.98
CA GLY A 120 12.63 -5.80 3.92
C GLY A 120 14.12 -6.10 3.74
#